data_AF-A0A2S6Q7F8-F1
#
_entry.id   AF-A0A2S6Q7F8-F1
#
_cell.length_a   1.000
_cell.length_b   1.000
_cell.length_c   1.000
_cell.angle_alpha   90.00
_cell.angle_beta   90.00
_cell.angle_gamma   90.00
#
_symmetry.space_group_name_H-M   'P 1'
#
loop_
_entity.id
_entity.type
_entity.pdbx_description
1 polymer ?
#
loop_
_entity_poly.entity_id
_entity_poly.type
_entity_poly.pdbx_seq_one_letter_code
_entity_poly.pdbx_strand_id
1 'polypeptide(L)' 'ADSNIKSVNYNIDVVNGHVYVFGFAKDSSEIETVKHLLRTTKGVVQVHNFIKVFTQ' A
#
# COMPACT_ATOMS: atom_id res chain seq x y z
N ALA A 1 10.61 -9.00 -4.82
CA ALA A 1 9.27 -8.46 -5.14
C ALA A 1 8.27 -9.58 -4.87
N ASP A 2 7.18 -9.29 -4.14
CA ASP A 2 6.14 -10.29 -3.86
C ASP A 2 5.30 -10.51 -5.13
N SER A 3 5.31 -11.74 -5.65
CA SER A 3 4.66 -12.11 -6.92
C SER A 3 3.13 -12.00 -6.89
N ASN A 4 2.53 -11.93 -5.70
CA ASN A 4 1.08 -11.83 -5.53
C ASN A 4 0.57 -10.39 -5.55
N ILE A 5 1.45 -9.39 -5.46
CA ILE A 5 1.07 -7.97 -5.47
C ILE A 5 1.32 -7.42 -6.87
N LYS A 6 0.25 -7.08 -7.58
CA LYS A 6 0.35 -6.41 -8.88
C LYS A 6 0.49 -4.89 -8.65
N SER A 7 1.69 -4.34 -8.85
CA SER A 7 1.97 -2.91 -8.64
C SER A 7 1.10 -1.99 -9.51
N VAL A 8 0.59 -2.49 -10.65
CA VAL A 8 -0.35 -1.76 -11.51
C VAL A 8 -1.66 -1.36 -10.82
N ASN A 9 -1.98 -1.96 -9.65
CA ASN A 9 -3.19 -1.67 -8.90
C ASN A 9 -3.02 -0.56 -7.84
N TYR A 10 -1.78 -0.10 -7.60
CA TYR A 10 -1.49 0.85 -6.53
C TYR A 10 -0.75 2.08 -7.05
N ASN A 11 -1.24 3.25 -6.64
CA ASN A 11 -0.51 4.50 -6.76
C ASN A 11 0.03 4.90 -5.38
N ILE A 12 1.31 5.26 -5.32
CA ILE A 12 2.02 5.57 -4.08
C ILE A 12 2.79 6.87 -4.28
N ASP A 13 2.40 7.90 -3.54
CA ASP A 13 3.09 9.18 -3.47
C ASP A 13 3.82 9.32 -2.13
N VAL A 14 5.06 9.82 -2.17
CA VAL A 14 5.87 10.04 -0.97
C VAL A 14 6.28 11.50 -0.89
N VAL A 15 5.83 12.19 0.16
CA VAL A 15 6.11 13.61 0.41
C VAL A 15 6.65 13.75 1.84
N ASN A 16 7.92 14.13 1.98
CA ASN A 16 8.59 14.33 3.28
C ASN A 16 8.42 13.13 4.26
N GLY A 17 8.52 11.90 3.74
CA GLY A 17 8.37 10.68 4.54
C GLY A 17 6.91 10.29 4.86
N HIS A 18 5.92 11.11 4.46
CA HIS A 18 4.53 10.70 4.45
C HIS A 18 4.20 9.96 3.16
N VAL A 19 3.72 8.73 3.29
CA VAL A 19 3.34 7.87 2.17
C VAL A 19 1.82 7.90 2.03
N TYR A 20 1.35 8.18 0.82
CA TYR A 20 -0.07 8.15 0.45
C TYR A 20 -0.26 7.00 -0.53
N VAL A 21 -1.01 5.98 -0.14
CA VAL A 21 -1.26 4.80 -0.97
C VAL A 21 -2.74 4.71 -1.35
N PHE A 22 -2.98 4.60 -2.65
CA PHE A 22 -4.29 4.46 -3.28
C PHE A 22 -4.31 3.18 -4.10
N GLY A 23 -5.45 2.52 -4.19
CA GLY A 23 -5.57 1.34 -5.05
C GLY A 23 -6.70 0.40 -4.66
N PHE A 24 -6.74 -0.73 -5.37
CA PHE A 24 -7.67 -1.82 -5.09
C PHE A 24 -6.90 -3.07 -4.70
N ALA A 25 -7.20 -3.58 -3.51
CA ALA A 25 -6.73 -4.87 -3.02
C ALA A 25 -7.74 -5.97 -3.33
N LYS A 26 -7.24 -7.19 -3.52
CA LYS A 26 -8.07 -8.38 -3.67
C LYS A 26 -8.77 -8.75 -2.36
N ASP A 27 -8.07 -8.59 -1.24
CA ASP A 27 -8.55 -8.93 0.09
C ASP A 27 -7.82 -8.15 1.17
N SER A 28 -8.30 -8.28 2.41
CA SER A 28 -7.71 -7.60 3.57
C SER A 28 -6.28 -8.04 3.88
N SER A 29 -5.87 -9.26 3.48
CA SER A 29 -4.51 -9.74 3.72
C SER A 29 -3.50 -9.02 2.83
N GLU A 30 -3.88 -8.72 1.58
CA GLU A 30 -3.07 -7.91 0.69
C GLU A 30 -2.89 -6.49 1.24
N ILE A 31 -3.96 -5.89 1.78
CA ILE A 31 -3.90 -4.56 2.43
C ILE A 31 -2.89 -4.54 3.57
N GLU A 32 -2.93 -5.52 4.47
CA GLU A 32 -1.99 -5.57 5.60
C GLU A 32 -0.55 -5.81 5.14
N THR A 33 -0.35 -6.60 4.09
CA THR A 33 0.98 -6.84 3.49
C THR A 33 1.56 -5.55 2.93
N VAL A 34 0.78 -4.79 2.14
CA VAL A 34 1.19 -3.49 1.59
C VAL A 34 1.49 -2.50 2.72
N LYS A 35 0.61 -2.38 3.73
CA LYS A 35 0.83 -1.48 4.87
C LYS A 35 2.07 -1.85 5.67
N HIS A 36 2.35 -3.15 5.84
CA HIS A 36 3.53 -3.62 6.55
C HIS A 36 4.82 -3.23 5.81
N LEU A 37 4.87 -3.45 4.49
CA LEU A 37 6.01 -3.07 3.66
C LEU A 37 6.26 -1.55 3.72
N LEU A 38 5.21 -0.75 3.60
CA LEU A 38 5.35 0.72 3.66
C LEU A 38 5.85 1.19 5.03
N ARG A 39 5.30 0.67 6.14
CA ARG A 39 5.69 1.07 7.51
C ARG A 39 7.10 0.64 7.90
N THR A 40 7.60 -0.45 7.33
CA THR A 40 8.95 -0.96 7.61
C THR A 40 10.02 -0.38 6.67
N THR A 41 9.60 0.40 5.66
CA THR A 41 10.52 1.08 4.75
C THR A 41 11.21 2.24 5.44
N LYS A 42 12.55 2.24 5.42
CA LYS A 42 13.37 3.29 6.02
C LYS A 42 13.01 4.67 5.45
N GLY A 43 12.83 5.66 6.34
CA GLY A 43 12.47 7.02 5.96
C GLY A 43 10.97 7.28 5.85
N VAL A 44 10.14 6.24 5.95
CA VAL A 44 8.70 6.40 6.12
C VAL A 44 8.41 6.83 7.56
N VAL A 45 7.73 7.96 7.68
CA VAL A 45 7.28 8.53 8.95
C VAL A 45 5.85 8.11 9.24
N GLN A 46 4.99 8.16 8.21
CA GLN A 46 3.58 7.83 8.35
C GLN A 46 3.00 7.30 7.03
N VAL A 47 2.06 6.38 7.13
CA VAL A 47 1.32 5.82 5.99
C VAL A 47 -0.15 6.23 6.08
N HIS A 48 -0.61 6.92 5.05
CA HIS A 48 -2.01 7.27 4.81
C HIS A 48 -2.59 6.29 3.80
N ASN A 49 -3.54 5.48 4.25
CA ASN A 49 -4.08 4.36 3.47
C ASN A 49 -5.47 4.68 2.91
N PHE A 50 -5.60 4.65 1.60
CA PHE A 50 -6.87 4.80 0.87
C PHE A 50 -7.18 3.59 -0.01
N ILE A 51 -6.53 2.45 0.25
CA ILE A 51 -6.79 1.20 -0.46
C ILE A 51 -8.21 0.72 -0.13
N LYS A 52 -8.94 0.29 -1.16
CA LYS A 52 -10.23 -0.37 -1.03
C LYS A 52 -10.12 -1.83 -1.41
N VAL A 53 -10.89 -2.70 -0.76
CA VAL A 53 -11.05 -4.07 -1.25
C VAL A 53 -11.98 -4.04 -2.46
N PHE A 54 -11.59 -4.69 -3.55
CA PHE A 54 -12.46 -4.89 -4.70
C PHE A 54 -13.55 -5.89 -4.32
N THR A 55 -14.73 -5.39 -3.96
CA THR A 55 -15.92 -6.21 -3.74
C THR A 55 -16.71 -6.24 -5.04
N GLN A 56 -16.92 -7.44 -5.62
CA GLN A 56 -17.89 -7.66 -6.71
C GLN A 56 -19.31 -7.59 -6.16
#